data_AF-U2LHW5-F1
#
_entry.id   AF-U2LHW5-F1
#
_cell.length_a   1.000
_cell.length_b   1.000
_cell.length_c   1.000
_cell.angle_alpha   90.00
_cell.angle_beta   90.00
_cell.angle_gamma   90.00
#
_symmetry.space_group_name_H-M   'P 1'
#
loop_
_entity.id
_entity.type
_entity.pdbx_description
1 polymer ?
#
loop_
_entity_poly.entity_id
_entity_poly.type
_entity_poly.pdbx_seq_one_letter_code
_entity_poly.pdbx_strand_id
1 'polypeptide(L)'
;MTIYTTTALGKDSILINKDVKKDSFLLPMSYRREEDVFFFEMKDTNRVIHRDTVRVRKEDHPHFEAVDCNPAIFHTIKGVRYTRHRIDSIVLNNSTVNYDATTTHFLIFFKGKRP
;
A
#
# COMPACT_ATOMS: atom_id res chain seq x y z
N MET A 1 9.13 -5.55 9.33
CA MET A 1 8.22 -5.77 8.19
C MET A 1 8.94 -5.33 6.94
N THR A 2 8.82 -6.09 5.86
CA THR A 2 9.35 -5.73 4.55
C THR A 2 8.18 -5.67 3.59
N ILE A 3 8.08 -4.61 2.80
CA ILE A 3 7.04 -4.46 1.77
C ILE A 3 7.72 -4.27 0.42
N TYR A 4 7.26 -5.00 -0.58
CA TYR A 4 7.75 -4.89 -1.95
C TYR A 4 6.62 -4.99 -2.97
N THR A 5 6.87 -4.56 -4.19
CA THR A 5 5.94 -4.61 -5.32
C THR A 5 6.68 -5.06 -6.58
N THR A 6 5.94 -5.56 -7.57
CA THR A 6 6.49 -5.82 -8.90
C THR A 6 6.22 -4.64 -9.81
N THR A 7 7.29 -3.98 -10.25
CA THR A 7 7.23 -2.77 -11.09
C THR A 7 6.60 -3.01 -12.46
N ALA A 8 6.32 -1.91 -13.18
CA ALA A 8 5.90 -1.93 -14.58
C ALA A 8 6.78 -2.82 -15.48
N LEU A 9 8.08 -2.91 -15.16
CA LEU A 9 9.10 -3.66 -15.91
C LEU A 9 9.29 -5.11 -15.41
N GLY A 10 8.41 -5.60 -14.54
CA GLY A 10 8.49 -6.98 -14.02
C GLY A 10 9.61 -7.21 -13.00
N LYS A 11 10.31 -6.16 -12.56
CA LYS A 11 11.31 -6.23 -11.49
C LYS A 11 10.68 -5.95 -10.14
N ASP A 12 11.00 -6.77 -9.15
CA ASP A 12 10.60 -6.49 -7.77
C ASP A 12 11.36 -5.29 -7.20
N SER A 13 10.67 -4.43 -6.48
CA SER A 13 11.21 -3.25 -5.81
C SER A 13 10.82 -3.26 -4.35
N ILE A 14 11.82 -3.14 -3.48
CA ILE A 14 11.63 -3.02 -2.03
C ILE A 14 11.20 -1.59 -1.74
N LEU A 15 10.00 -1.45 -1.17
CA LEU A 15 9.41 -0.16 -0.79
C LEU A 15 9.70 0.16 0.68
N ILE A 16 9.67 -0.87 1.53
CA ILE A 16 10.00 -0.77 2.95
C ILE A 16 10.93 -1.93 3.28
N ASN A 17 12.08 -1.64 3.89
CA ASN A 17 13.06 -2.64 4.24
C ASN A 17 13.22 -2.73 5.77
N LYS A 18 12.78 -3.85 6.35
CA LYS A 18 13.01 -4.21 7.76
C LYS A 18 12.55 -3.18 8.79
N ASP A 19 11.44 -2.49 8.55
CA ASP A 19 10.89 -1.57 9.56
C ASP A 19 10.44 -2.32 10.82
N VAL A 20 10.79 -1.77 11.99
CA VAL A 20 10.50 -2.34 13.30
C VAL A 20 9.67 -1.33 14.09
N LYS A 21 8.55 -1.77 14.68
CA LYS A 21 7.67 -0.99 15.56
C LYS A 21 7.09 0.32 14.96
N LYS A 22 6.94 0.39 13.63
CA LYS A 22 6.14 1.44 12.98
C LYS A 22 4.66 1.12 13.07
N ASP A 23 3.85 2.15 13.32
CA ASP A 23 2.38 2.10 13.32
C ASP A 23 1.78 2.61 12.00
N SER A 24 2.59 3.31 11.19
CA SER A 24 2.22 3.93 9.92
C SER A 24 3.38 3.85 8.92
N PHE A 25 3.04 3.87 7.63
CA PHE A 25 3.99 3.89 6.53
C PHE A 25 3.32 4.40 5.24
N LEU A 26 4.13 4.82 4.27
CA LEU A 26 3.67 5.29 2.96
C LEU A 26 4.07 4.29 1.87
N LEU A 27 3.17 4.04 0.92
CA LEU A 27 3.41 3.23 -0.26
C LEU A 27 3.08 4.03 -1.52
N PRO A 28 3.91 3.95 -2.58
CA PRO A 28 3.60 4.58 -3.85
C PRO A 28 2.42 3.89 -4.55
N MET A 29 1.58 4.68 -5.24
CA MET A 29 0.59 4.19 -6.20
C MET A 29 1.10 4.38 -7.62
N SER A 30 0.82 3.43 -8.52
CA SER A 30 1.28 3.55 -9.91
C SER A 30 0.34 4.41 -10.75
N TYR A 31 0.86 5.11 -11.76
CA TYR A 31 0.09 6.00 -12.65
C TYR A 31 -0.47 5.31 -13.91
N ARG A 32 -0.32 3.98 -14.00
CA ARG A 32 -0.54 3.23 -15.26
C ARG A 32 -1.36 1.96 -15.09
N ARG A 33 -1.59 1.51 -13.85
CA ARG A 33 -2.28 0.24 -13.59
C ARG A 33 -3.53 0.50 -12.76
N GLU A 34 -4.63 -0.12 -13.15
CA GLU A 34 -5.89 -0.09 -12.39
C GLU A 34 -5.76 -0.75 -11.00
N GLU A 35 -4.74 -1.59 -10.81
CA GLU A 35 -4.46 -2.28 -9.55
C GLU A 35 -2.97 -2.19 -9.20
N ASP A 36 -2.69 -1.81 -7.96
CA ASP A 36 -1.36 -1.91 -7.35
C ASP A 36 -1.29 -3.17 -6.48
N VAL A 37 -0.20 -3.93 -6.61
CA VAL A 37 0.01 -5.18 -5.89
C VAL A 37 1.22 -5.05 -4.97
N PHE A 38 1.02 -5.31 -3.68
CA PHE A 38 2.04 -5.23 -2.65
C PHE A 38 2.17 -6.57 -1.92
N PHE A 39 3.40 -6.97 -1.63
CA PHE A 39 3.73 -8.16 -0.88
C PHE A 39 4.28 -7.74 0.49
N PHE A 40 3.60 -8.19 1.53
CA PHE A 40 3.92 -7.92 2.92
C PHE A 40 4.61 -9.13 3.50
N GLU A 41 5.90 -9.00 3.83
CA GLU A 41 6.65 -10.02 4.54
C GLU A 41 6.85 -9.62 6.01
N MET A 42 6.35 -10.48 6.90
CA MET A 42 6.42 -10.28 8.33
C MET A 42 7.02 -11.50 9.02
N LYS A 43 8.00 -11.25 9.88
CA LYS A 43 8.60 -12.26 10.75
C LYS A 43 8.02 -12.14 12.14
N ASP A 44 7.52 -13.24 12.70
CA ASP A 44 7.04 -13.28 14.07
C ASP A 44 8.17 -13.56 15.08
N THR A 45 7.82 -13.58 16.37
CA THR A 45 8.75 -13.86 17.48
C THR A 45 9.35 -15.27 17.41
N ASN A 46 8.62 -16.22 16.80
CA ASN A 46 9.06 -17.60 16.60
C ASN A 46 9.90 -17.74 15.33
N ARG A 47 10.28 -16.63 14.69
CA ARG A 47 11.05 -16.55 13.45
C ARG A 47 10.35 -17.14 12.23
N VAL A 48 9.04 -17.39 12.28
CA VAL A 48 8.25 -17.83 11.14
C VAL A 48 7.98 -16.62 10.24
N ILE A 49 8.16 -16.81 8.94
CA ILE A 49 7.91 -15.78 7.92
C ILE A 49 6.51 -15.99 7.36
N HIS A 50 5.69 -14.95 7.47
CA HIS A 50 4.36 -14.87 6.88
C HIS A 50 4.37 -13.90 5.72
N ARG A 51 3.71 -14.27 4.62
CA ARG A 51 3.60 -13.44 3.42
C ARG A 51 2.16 -13.16 3.09
N ASP A 52 1.78 -11.90 3.04
CA ASP A 52 0.48 -11.48 2.56
C ASP A 52 0.59 -10.73 1.24
N THR A 53 -0.37 -10.95 0.35
CA THR A 53 -0.52 -10.14 -0.87
C THR A 53 -1.68 -9.18 -0.66
N VAL A 54 -1.46 -7.89 -0.92
CA VAL A 54 -2.46 -6.82 -0.87
C VAL A 54 -2.58 -6.23 -2.27
N ARG A 55 -3.81 -6.15 -2.77
CA ARG A 55 -4.17 -5.63 -4.08
C ARG A 55 -5.12 -4.46 -3.91
N VAL A 56 -4.71 -3.28 -4.35
CA VAL A 56 -5.50 -2.04 -4.24
C VAL A 56 -5.98 -1.64 -5.63
N ARG A 57 -7.30 -1.67 -5.84
CA ARG A 57 -7.92 -1.20 -7.08
C ARG A 57 -8.16 0.31 -6.99
N LYS A 58 -7.88 1.03 -8.07
CA LYS A 58 -8.05 2.48 -8.15
C LYS A 58 -8.54 2.95 -9.51
N GLU A 59 -8.97 4.20 -9.55
CA GLU A 59 -9.24 4.97 -10.76
C GLU A 59 -8.35 6.21 -10.75
N ASP A 60 -7.72 6.50 -11.89
CA ASP A 60 -6.72 7.56 -12.03
C ASP A 60 -7.37 8.82 -12.63
N HIS A 61 -7.11 9.97 -12.00
CA HIS A 61 -7.63 11.26 -12.38
C HIS A 61 -6.47 12.24 -12.62
N PRO A 62 -6.15 12.59 -13.88
CA PRO A 62 -5.16 13.61 -14.17
C PRO A 62 -5.52 14.92 -13.46
N HIS A 63 -4.54 15.50 -12.77
CA HIS A 63 -4.68 16.78 -12.10
C HIS A 63 -3.66 17.75 -12.69
N PHE A 64 -4.17 18.88 -13.18
CA PHE A 64 -3.37 19.91 -13.84
C PHE A 64 -3.48 21.21 -13.05
N GLU A 65 -2.35 21.66 -12.52
CA GLU A 65 -2.26 22.92 -11.77
C GLU A 65 -1.83 24.08 -12.66
N ALA A 66 -0.75 23.89 -13.42
CA ALA A 66 -0.19 24.88 -14.31
C ALA A 66 0.64 24.21 -15.42
N VAL A 67 0.85 24.94 -16.53
CA VAL A 67 1.62 24.46 -17.70
C VAL A 67 3.08 24.17 -17.32
N ASP A 68 3.63 24.93 -16.37
CA ASP A 68 5.03 24.84 -15.95
C ASP A 68 5.27 23.79 -14.84
N CYS A 69 4.23 23.08 -14.43
CA CYS A 69 4.31 22.06 -13.37
C CYS A 69 4.28 20.65 -13.95
N ASN A 70 4.95 19.71 -13.26
CA ASN A 70 4.83 18.30 -13.61
C ASN A 70 3.37 17.83 -13.42
N PRO A 71 2.81 17.04 -14.34
CA PRO A 71 1.45 16.53 -14.21
C PRO A 71 1.34 15.62 -13.00
N ALA A 72 0.29 15.83 -12.21
CA ALA A 72 -0.07 14.97 -11.10
C ALA A 72 -1.21 14.05 -11.49
N ILE A 73 -1.32 12.92 -10.78
CA ILE A 73 -2.46 12.01 -10.91
C ILE A 73 -3.00 11.80 -9.51
N PHE A 74 -4.28 12.14 -9.34
CA PHE A 74 -5.03 11.78 -8.14
C PHE A 74 -5.68 10.43 -8.35
N HIS A 75 -5.95 9.73 -7.26
CA HIS A 75 -6.54 8.41 -7.33
C HIS A 75 -7.80 8.34 -6.47
N THR A 76 -8.82 7.66 -7.00
CA THR A 76 -9.96 7.19 -6.21
C THR A 76 -9.80 5.70 -5.95
N ILE A 77 -9.52 5.31 -4.71
CA ILE A 77 -9.48 3.89 -4.30
C ILE A 77 -10.87 3.29 -4.44
N LYS A 78 -10.98 2.21 -5.21
CA LYS A 78 -12.23 1.49 -5.46
C LYS A 78 -12.39 0.24 -4.61
N GLY A 79 -11.30 -0.26 -4.02
CA GLY A 79 -11.36 -1.41 -3.12
C GLY A 79 -10.00 -2.03 -2.84
N VAL A 80 -9.98 -2.96 -1.90
CA VAL A 80 -8.78 -3.71 -1.52
C VAL A 80 -9.11 -5.20 -1.38
N ARG A 81 -8.24 -6.04 -1.93
CA ARG A 81 -8.28 -7.50 -1.77
C ARG A 81 -6.97 -7.96 -1.16
N TYR A 82 -7.01 -8.94 -0.26
CA TYR A 82 -5.80 -9.40 0.41
C TYR A 82 -5.90 -10.85 0.86
N THR A 83 -4.74 -11.50 0.98
CA THR A 83 -4.63 -12.77 1.71
C THR A 83 -4.61 -12.50 3.21
N ARG A 84 -4.93 -13.51 4.01
CA ARG A 84 -5.07 -13.39 5.46
C ARG A 84 -4.16 -14.38 6.19
N HIS A 85 -2.87 -14.40 5.88
CA HIS A 85 -1.89 -15.21 6.61
C HIS A 85 -1.57 -14.55 7.95
N ARG A 86 -1.00 -13.33 7.92
CA ARG A 86 -0.71 -12.47 9.08
C ARG A 86 -1.71 -11.33 9.23
N ILE A 87 -2.17 -10.78 8.10
CA ILE A 87 -3.22 -9.76 8.06
C ILE A 87 -4.54 -10.38 8.52
N ASP A 88 -5.22 -9.68 9.43
CA ASP A 88 -6.58 -10.01 9.84
C ASP A 88 -7.60 -9.27 8.97
N SER A 89 -7.48 -7.94 8.92
CA SER A 89 -8.36 -7.08 8.13
C SER A 89 -7.66 -5.82 7.64
N ILE A 90 -8.17 -5.27 6.53
CA ILE A 90 -7.82 -3.95 6.00
C ILE A 90 -9.11 -3.16 5.84
N VAL A 91 -9.16 -1.97 6.42
CA VAL A 91 -10.30 -1.05 6.35
C VAL A 91 -9.90 0.16 5.51
N LEU A 92 -10.75 0.52 4.54
CA LEU A 92 -10.62 1.74 3.77
C LEU A 92 -11.12 2.91 4.62
N ASN A 93 -10.23 3.80 5.01
CA ASN A 93 -10.52 4.98 5.83
C ASN A 93 -10.74 6.24 4.97
N ASN A 94 -9.96 6.42 3.91
CA ASN A 94 -10.16 7.49 2.93
C ASN A 94 -9.85 6.99 1.52
N SER A 95 -10.76 7.24 0.58
CA SER A 95 -10.64 6.77 -0.80
C SER A 95 -9.94 7.77 -1.74
N THR A 96 -9.85 9.05 -1.37
CA THR A 96 -9.29 10.09 -2.23
C THR A 96 -7.81 10.28 -1.94
N VAL A 97 -6.95 9.88 -2.87
CA VAL A 97 -5.49 10.06 -2.78
C VAL A 97 -5.09 11.25 -3.62
N ASN A 98 -4.45 12.22 -2.98
CA ASN A 98 -3.92 13.44 -3.61
C ASN A 98 -2.51 13.72 -3.04
N TYR A 99 -2.06 14.97 -3.04
CA TYR A 99 -0.74 15.35 -2.53
C TYR A 99 -0.58 15.25 -1.02
N ASP A 100 -1.67 15.17 -0.27
CA ASP A 100 -1.63 15.10 1.18
C ASP A 100 -1.17 13.73 1.67
N ALA A 101 0.14 13.59 1.85
CA ALA A 101 0.75 12.40 2.40
C ALA A 101 0.44 12.18 3.90
N THR A 102 -0.26 13.10 4.58
CA THR A 102 -0.64 12.94 5.99
C THR A 102 -1.96 12.20 6.16
N THR A 103 -2.77 12.10 5.09
CA THR A 103 -4.04 11.39 5.11
C THR A 103 -3.82 9.88 5.24
N THR A 104 -4.45 9.27 6.25
CA THR A 104 -4.46 7.81 6.40
C THR A 104 -5.55 7.20 5.51
N HIS A 105 -5.13 6.48 4.46
CA HIS A 105 -6.07 5.82 3.53
C HIS A 105 -6.53 4.45 4.00
N PHE A 106 -5.66 3.66 4.62
CA PHE A 106 -5.96 2.31 5.07
C PHE A 106 -5.57 2.11 6.53
N LEU A 107 -6.42 1.40 7.27
CA LEU A 107 -6.10 0.83 8.57
C LEU A 107 -5.89 -0.66 8.40
N ILE A 108 -4.75 -1.18 8.85
CA ILE A 108 -4.37 -2.59 8.72
C ILE A 108 -4.29 -3.22 10.10
N PHE A 109 -5.06 -4.28 10.31
CA PHE A 109 -5.08 -5.05 11.54
C PHE A 109 -4.40 -6.41 11.31
N PHE A 110 -3.52 -6.79 12.23
CA PHE A 110 -2.79 -8.05 12.18
C PHE A 110 -3.28 -8.99 13.28
N LYS A 111 -3.32 -10.29 12.98
CA LYS A 111 -3.79 -11.32 13.92
C LYS A 111 -2.97 -11.31 15.22
N GLY A 112 -3.57 -11.67 16.35
CA GLY A 112 -2.81 -11.91 17.59
C GLY A 112 -2.18 -10.69 18.26
N LYS A 113 -2.45 -9.45 17.79
CA LYS A 113 -2.43 -8.29 18.69
C LYS A 113 -3.80 -8.22 19.36
N ARG A 114 -3.97 -8.92 20.49
CA ARG A 114 -4.95 -8.44 21.48
C ARG A 114 -4.32 -7.21 22.15
N PRO A 115 -5.10 -6.16 22.43
CA PRO A 115 -4.60 -5.01 23.19
C PRO A 115 -3.99 -5.44 24.53
#